data_AF-A0A6F8YGA0-F1
#
_entry.id   AF-A0A6F8YGA0-F1
#
_cell.length_a   1.000
_cell.length_b   1.000
_cell.length_c   1.000
_cell.angle_alpha   90.00
_cell.angle_beta   90.00
_cell.angle_gamma   90.00
#
_symmetry.space_group_name_H-M   'P 1'
#
loop_
_entity.id
_entity.type
_entity.pdbx_description
1 polymer ?
#
loop_
_entity_poly.entity_id
_entity_poly.type
_entity_poly.pdbx_seq_one_letter_code
_entity_poly.pdbx_strand_id
1 'polypeptide(L)'
;MDPTPAFAFGHGLSYTTFEWCDAAGDAQWPVDGDATVRVTVRNTGTRAGTEVVQLYLHDPVAQVTRPVVRLVGFTRVPLEPGESARVTFTVPADVTAFTGLRGRRVVEPGDVELRFGRSAGDFVAAVPLRLAGDEREVGHERRFQAVARVDRGTPVPRQSVREGQGAGETTA
;
A
#
# COMPACT_ATOMS: atom_id res chain seq x y z
N MET A 1 8.63 29.06 -9.83
CA MET A 1 9.44 28.00 -9.19
C MET A 1 8.62 26.73 -9.28
N ASP A 2 9.20 25.65 -9.80
CA ASP A 2 8.57 24.33 -9.82
C ASP A 2 8.73 23.71 -8.42
N PRO A 3 7.65 23.43 -7.67
CA PRO A 3 7.72 22.91 -6.31
C PRO A 3 7.97 21.39 -6.26
N THR A 4 8.16 20.73 -7.41
CA THR A 4 8.32 19.28 -7.50
C THR A 4 9.63 18.82 -6.83
N PRO A 5 9.58 17.93 -5.82
CA PRO A 5 10.79 17.47 -5.14
C PRO A 5 11.63 16.57 -6.06
N ALA A 6 12.95 16.71 -6.02
CA ALA A 6 13.87 15.86 -6.77
C ALA A 6 13.79 14.37 -6.36
N PHE A 7 13.45 14.10 -5.09
CA PHE A 7 13.15 12.78 -4.55
C PHE A 7 12.02 12.89 -3.53
N ALA A 8 10.88 12.25 -3.81
CA ALA A 8 9.75 12.25 -2.89
C ALA A 8 10.04 11.37 -1.66
N PHE A 9 9.38 11.67 -0.54
CA PHE A 9 9.44 10.84 0.66
C PHE A 9 9.06 9.38 0.32
N GLY A 10 9.90 8.43 0.73
CA GLY A 10 9.73 7.00 0.45
C GLY A 10 10.37 6.52 -0.85
N HIS A 11 11.03 7.38 -1.63
CA HIS A 11 11.77 6.96 -2.83
C HIS A 11 12.93 6.04 -2.47
N GLY A 12 12.98 4.87 -3.12
CA GLY A 12 14.06 3.90 -2.97
C GLY A 12 14.27 3.16 -4.29
N LEU A 13 15.53 3.01 -4.67
CA LEU A 13 15.91 2.19 -5.82
C LEU A 13 16.11 0.74 -5.36
N SER A 14 15.72 -0.21 -6.21
CA SER A 14 15.91 -1.64 -5.97
C SER A 14 16.77 -2.24 -7.08
N TYR A 15 17.58 -3.24 -6.74
CA TYR A 15 18.33 -4.05 -7.71
C TYR A 15 17.45 -5.09 -8.42
N THR A 16 16.14 -5.12 -8.13
CA THR A 16 15.13 -5.94 -8.81
C THR A 16 13.91 -5.09 -9.14
N THR A 17 13.07 -5.57 -10.04
CA THR A 17 11.80 -4.92 -10.43
C THR A 17 10.62 -5.57 -9.74
N PHE A 18 9.64 -4.75 -9.35
CA PHE A 18 8.40 -5.20 -8.74
C PHE A 18 7.19 -4.71 -9.55
N GLU A 19 6.23 -5.59 -9.76
CA GLU A 19 4.92 -5.29 -10.32
C GLU A 19 3.87 -5.29 -9.22
N TRP A 20 2.91 -4.37 -9.32
CA TRP A 20 1.80 -4.27 -8.37
C TRP A 20 0.49 -4.39 -9.14
N CYS A 21 -0.44 -5.19 -8.65
CA CYS A 21 -1.74 -5.44 -9.30
C CYS A 21 -2.84 -5.68 -8.27
N ASP A 22 -4.08 -5.84 -8.75
CA ASP A 22 -5.25 -6.24 -7.94
C ASP A 22 -5.52 -5.34 -6.72
N ALA A 23 -5.25 -4.03 -6.87
CA ALA A 23 -5.59 -3.06 -5.86
C ALA A 23 -7.12 -2.97 -5.69
N ALA A 24 -7.61 -3.20 -4.48
CA ALA A 24 -9.04 -3.18 -4.17
C ALA A 24 -9.26 -2.93 -2.69
N GLY A 25 -10.49 -2.63 -2.29
CA GLY A 25 -10.86 -2.48 -0.89
C GLY A 25 -12.35 -2.26 -0.71
N ASP A 26 -12.72 -1.89 0.50
CA ASP A 26 -14.10 -1.54 0.83
C ASP A 26 -14.53 -0.25 0.12
N ALA A 27 -15.81 -0.16 -0.21
CA ALA A 27 -16.39 1.07 -0.79
C ALA A 27 -16.89 2.05 0.30
N GLN A 28 -17.20 1.53 1.49
CA GLN A 28 -17.65 2.31 2.63
C GLN A 28 -16.70 2.16 3.81
N TRP A 29 -16.54 3.24 4.55
CA TRP A 29 -15.69 3.30 5.74
C TRP A 29 -16.50 3.92 6.88
N PRO A 30 -16.93 3.14 7.88
CA PRO A 30 -17.64 3.71 9.02
C PRO A 30 -16.76 4.73 9.73
N VAL A 31 -17.31 5.90 10.06
CA VAL A 31 -16.59 6.98 10.77
C VAL A 31 -16.00 6.55 12.11
N ASP A 32 -16.55 5.50 12.74
CA ASP A 32 -16.15 4.89 14.01
C ASP A 32 -15.52 3.49 13.85
N GLY A 33 -15.28 3.06 12.61
CA GLY A 33 -14.78 1.72 12.30
C GLY A 33 -13.50 1.72 11.46
N ASP A 34 -13.28 0.59 10.81
CA ASP A 34 -12.11 0.32 9.99
C ASP A 34 -12.52 0.07 8.54
N ALA A 35 -11.65 0.42 7.60
CA ALA A 35 -11.73 0.01 6.21
C ALA A 35 -10.54 -0.89 5.85
N THR A 36 -10.77 -1.82 4.94
CA THR A 36 -9.76 -2.74 4.43
C THR A 36 -9.42 -2.39 2.99
N VAL A 37 -8.13 -2.22 2.71
CA VAL A 37 -7.59 -2.08 1.34
C VAL A 37 -6.44 -3.05 1.14
N ARG A 38 -6.27 -3.54 -0.08
CA ARG A 38 -5.23 -4.52 -0.42
C ARG A 38 -4.64 -4.29 -1.80
N VAL A 39 -3.42 -4.77 -1.97
CA VAL A 39 -2.70 -4.80 -3.26
C VAL A 39 -1.83 -6.05 -3.32
N THR A 40 -1.66 -6.61 -4.51
CA THR A 40 -0.71 -7.69 -4.77
C THR A 40 0.61 -7.10 -5.27
N VAL A 41 1.73 -7.56 -4.72
CA VAL A 41 3.08 -7.19 -5.16
C VAL A 41 3.83 -8.44 -5.58
N ARG A 42 4.51 -8.37 -6.73
CA ARG A 42 5.28 -9.46 -7.32
C ARG A 42 6.70 -9.02 -7.65
N ASN A 43 7.70 -9.83 -7.28
CA ASN A 43 9.07 -9.64 -7.75
C ASN A 43 9.22 -10.23 -9.16
N THR A 44 9.43 -9.37 -10.15
CA THR A 44 9.58 -9.77 -11.57
C THR A 44 11.03 -9.85 -12.03
N GLY A 45 11.98 -9.42 -11.20
CA GLY A 45 13.39 -9.53 -11.54
C GLY A 45 13.99 -10.90 -11.22
N THR A 46 15.31 -11.00 -11.42
CA THR A 46 16.06 -12.26 -11.29
C THR A 46 16.72 -12.43 -9.92
N ARG A 47 16.61 -11.43 -9.03
CA ARG A 47 17.23 -11.40 -7.69
C ARG A 47 16.19 -11.21 -6.60
N ALA A 48 16.44 -11.78 -5.42
CA ALA A 48 15.65 -11.50 -4.24
C ALA A 48 15.68 -10.00 -3.90
N GLY A 49 14.58 -9.48 -3.37
CA GLY A 49 14.46 -8.07 -3.03
C GLY A 49 13.43 -7.84 -1.94
N THR A 50 13.38 -6.62 -1.43
CA THR A 50 12.34 -6.18 -0.49
C THR A 50 11.65 -4.96 -1.08
N GLU A 51 10.33 -5.04 -1.27
CA GLU A 51 9.50 -3.91 -1.65
C GLU A 51 8.92 -3.24 -0.39
N VAL A 52 8.77 -1.91 -0.41
CA VAL A 52 8.12 -1.15 0.67
C VAL A 52 6.77 -0.66 0.19
N VAL A 53 5.71 -1.35 0.61
CA VAL A 53 4.34 -0.96 0.26
C VAL A 53 3.89 0.16 1.18
N GLN A 54 3.64 1.34 0.62
CA GLN A 54 3.21 2.53 1.36
C GLN A 54 1.74 2.84 1.04
N LEU A 55 0.96 3.16 2.08
CA LEU A 55 -0.44 3.53 1.99
C LEU A 55 -0.63 4.97 2.43
N TYR A 56 -1.24 5.77 1.56
CA TYR A 56 -1.50 7.17 1.80
C TYR A 56 -2.99 7.47 1.84
N LEU A 57 -3.40 8.32 2.77
CA LEU A 57 -4.71 8.95 2.77
C LEU A 57 -4.65 10.24 1.95
N HIS A 58 -5.62 10.41 1.07
CA HIS A 58 -5.88 11.62 0.32
C HIS A 58 -7.34 12.02 0.50
N ASP A 59 -7.57 13.28 0.87
CA ASP A 59 -8.90 13.86 1.07
C ASP A 59 -9.16 14.87 -0.06
N PRO A 60 -10.02 14.53 -1.05
CA PRO A 60 -10.31 15.38 -2.20
C PRO A 60 -11.19 16.60 -1.88
N VAL A 61 -11.94 16.61 -0.77
CA VAL A 61 -12.92 17.67 -0.45
C VAL A 61 -12.82 18.08 1.02
N ALA A 62 -11.84 18.93 1.34
CA ALA A 62 -11.81 19.62 2.62
C ALA A 62 -12.35 21.05 2.48
N GLN A 63 -13.15 21.51 3.44
CA GLN A 63 -13.63 22.91 3.56
C GLN A 63 -12.50 23.97 3.65
N VAL A 64 -11.25 23.53 3.67
CA VAL A 64 -10.04 24.36 3.69
C VAL A 64 -9.06 23.75 2.68
N THR A 65 -8.42 24.56 1.84
CA THR A 65 -7.45 24.10 0.84
C THR A 65 -6.30 23.35 1.53
N ARG A 66 -6.17 22.04 1.27
CA ARG A 66 -5.16 21.16 1.85
C ARG A 66 -4.45 20.38 0.75
N PRO A 67 -3.11 20.43 0.62
CA PRO A 67 -2.37 19.41 -0.10
C PRO A 67 -1.95 18.35 0.93
N VAL A 68 -2.75 17.32 1.20
CA VAL A 68 -2.42 16.40 2.29
C VAL A 68 -2.57 14.95 1.86
N VAL A 69 -1.63 14.51 1.02
CA VAL A 69 -1.22 13.12 0.99
C VAL A 69 -0.55 12.83 2.33
N ARG A 70 -1.14 11.97 3.17
CA ARG A 70 -0.56 11.54 4.45
C ARG A 70 -0.27 10.05 4.42
N LEU A 71 0.96 9.64 4.77
CA LEU A 71 1.26 8.23 4.98
C LEU A 71 0.51 7.72 6.21
N VAL A 72 -0.37 6.73 6.03
CA VAL A 72 -1.18 6.13 7.11
C VAL A 72 -0.72 4.73 7.47
N GLY A 73 0.09 4.08 6.62
CA GLY A 73 0.69 2.79 6.92
C GLY A 73 1.76 2.43 5.89
N PHE A 74 2.68 1.56 6.28
CA PHE A 74 3.60 0.93 5.34
C PHE A 74 4.01 -0.45 5.83
N THR A 75 4.48 -1.30 4.93
CA THR A 75 5.08 -2.59 5.30
C THR A 75 6.17 -3.01 4.33
N ARG A 76 7.13 -3.78 4.83
CA ARG A 76 8.22 -4.36 4.03
C ARG A 76 7.82 -5.76 3.58
N VAL A 77 8.00 -6.04 2.30
CA VAL A 77 7.64 -7.32 1.68
C VAL A 77 8.89 -7.92 1.02
N PRO A 78 9.62 -8.80 1.73
CA PRO A 78 10.70 -9.58 1.12
C PRO A 78 10.09 -10.61 0.16
N LEU A 79 10.59 -10.66 -1.08
CA LEU A 79 10.13 -11.59 -2.11
C LEU A 79 11.33 -12.18 -2.88
N GLU A 80 11.29 -13.50 -3.06
CA GLU A 80 12.15 -14.19 -4.01
C GLU A 80 11.77 -13.89 -5.47
N PRO A 81 12.66 -14.08 -6.45
CA PRO A 81 12.34 -13.95 -7.86
C PRO A 81 11.10 -14.75 -8.28
N GLY A 82 10.08 -14.07 -8.80
CA GLY A 82 8.81 -14.65 -9.22
C GLY A 82 7.76 -14.81 -8.12
N GLU A 83 8.12 -14.62 -6.85
CA GLU A 83 7.20 -14.68 -5.71
C GLU A 83 6.25 -13.48 -5.70
N SER A 84 5.04 -13.69 -5.18
CA SER A 84 4.04 -12.64 -4.98
C SER A 84 3.46 -12.71 -3.57
N ALA A 85 3.14 -11.55 -3.02
CA ALA A 85 2.43 -11.42 -1.76
C ALA A 85 1.29 -10.43 -1.87
N ARG A 86 0.19 -10.73 -1.19
CA ARG A 86 -0.92 -9.81 -0.99
C ARG A 86 -0.68 -9.03 0.30
N VAL A 87 -0.63 -7.72 0.18
CA VAL A 87 -0.59 -6.81 1.32
C VAL A 87 -1.99 -6.29 1.58
N THR A 88 -2.45 -6.44 2.81
CA THR A 88 -3.75 -5.94 3.27
C THR A 88 -3.52 -4.97 4.41
N PHE A 89 -4.12 -3.78 4.32
CA PHE A 89 -4.15 -2.80 5.40
C PHE A 89 -5.55 -2.70 5.97
N THR A 90 -5.64 -2.74 7.30
CA THR A 90 -6.84 -2.38 8.06
C THR A 90 -6.63 -0.99 8.63
N VAL A 91 -7.43 -0.03 8.17
CA VAL A 91 -7.23 1.40 8.40
C VAL A 91 -8.34 1.94 9.30
N PRO A 92 -8.02 2.42 10.51
CA PRO A 92 -9.02 2.98 11.40
C PRO A 92 -9.42 4.38 10.99
N ALA A 93 -10.72 4.70 11.04
CA ALA A 93 -11.24 6.01 10.62
C ALA A 93 -10.61 7.19 11.37
N ASP A 94 -10.09 6.96 12.57
CA ASP A 94 -9.29 7.91 13.35
C ASP A 94 -8.16 8.61 12.56
N VAL A 95 -7.60 7.96 11.53
CA VAL A 95 -6.53 8.55 10.70
C VAL A 95 -7.01 9.70 9.82
N THR A 96 -8.31 9.74 9.50
CA THR A 96 -8.94 10.78 8.68
C THR A 96 -9.32 12.01 9.50
N ALA A 97 -9.25 11.89 10.83
CA ALA A 97 -9.64 12.97 11.72
C ALA A 97 -8.84 14.25 11.46
N PHE A 98 -9.48 15.40 11.60
CA PHE A 98 -8.85 16.71 11.47
C PHE A 98 -9.41 17.69 12.52
N THR A 99 -8.76 18.84 12.66
CA THR A 99 -9.22 19.87 13.61
C THR A 99 -10.30 20.71 12.94
N GLY A 100 -11.55 20.57 13.38
CA GLY A 100 -12.70 21.32 12.86
C GLY A 100 -12.72 22.78 13.34
N LEU A 101 -13.70 23.55 12.87
CA LEU A 101 -13.81 25.00 13.13
C LEU A 101 -13.92 25.36 14.62
N ARG A 102 -14.41 24.44 15.45
CA ARG A 102 -14.54 24.61 16.90
C ARG A 102 -13.26 24.23 17.67
N GLY A 103 -12.15 23.98 16.98
CA GLY A 103 -10.87 23.58 17.58
C GLY A 103 -10.83 22.14 18.09
N ARG A 104 -11.89 21.36 17.86
CA ARG A 104 -11.99 19.95 18.26
C ARG A 104 -11.57 19.03 17.14
N ARG A 105 -11.02 17.86 17.48
CA ARG A 105 -10.63 16.86 16.49
C ARG A 105 -11.85 16.02 16.13
N VAL A 106 -12.23 15.99 14.85
CA VAL A 106 -13.43 15.29 14.38
C VAL A 106 -13.12 14.41 13.17
N VAL A 107 -13.91 13.35 13.02
CA VAL A 107 -14.06 12.58 11.78
C VAL A 107 -15.39 12.96 11.17
N GLU A 108 -15.37 13.46 9.94
CA GLU A 108 -16.56 13.85 9.20
C GLU A 108 -16.85 12.83 8.08
N PRO A 109 -18.13 12.56 7.75
CA PRO A 109 -18.48 11.78 6.58
C PRO A 109 -18.11 12.52 5.29
N GLY A 110 -17.67 11.77 4.28
CA GLY A 110 -17.16 12.37 3.05
C GLY A 110 -16.44 11.39 2.14
N ASP A 111 -16.09 11.84 0.94
CA ASP A 111 -15.30 11.03 0.01
C ASP A 111 -13.82 11.12 0.39
N VAL A 112 -13.15 9.98 0.45
CA VAL A 112 -11.72 9.88 0.71
C VAL A 112 -11.09 8.87 -0.24
N GLU A 113 -9.78 8.94 -0.41
CA GLU A 113 -9.04 8.02 -1.26
C GLU A 113 -7.85 7.45 -0.49
N LEU A 114 -7.74 6.12 -0.50
CA LEU A 114 -6.56 5.42 -0.01
C LEU A 114 -5.69 5.03 -1.21
N ARG A 115 -4.46 5.55 -1.24
CA ARG A 115 -3.52 5.38 -2.35
C ARG A 115 -2.38 4.46 -1.98
N PHE A 116 -2.18 3.43 -2.78
CA PHE A 116 -0.97 2.62 -2.77
C PHE A 116 0.13 3.34 -3.54
N GLY A 117 1.28 3.57 -2.90
CA GLY A 117 2.41 4.24 -3.54
C GLY A 117 3.74 3.58 -3.24
N ARG A 118 4.68 3.76 -4.17
CA ARG A 118 6.11 3.47 -3.96
C ARG A 118 6.81 4.63 -3.27
N SER A 119 6.25 5.83 -3.38
CA SER A 119 6.66 7.03 -2.67
C SER A 119 5.50 8.03 -2.66
N ALA A 120 5.64 9.13 -1.92
CA ALA A 120 4.61 10.17 -1.86
C ALA A 120 4.39 10.90 -3.20
N GLY A 121 5.27 10.71 -4.19
CA GLY A 121 5.15 11.24 -5.55
C GLY A 121 4.92 10.17 -6.62
N ASP A 122 4.83 8.89 -6.25
CA ASP A 122 4.63 7.76 -7.18
C ASP A 122 3.53 6.84 -6.63
N PHE A 123 2.29 7.11 -7.04
CA PHE A 123 1.13 6.31 -6.69
C PHE A 123 0.87 5.28 -7.79
N VAL A 124 0.71 4.03 -7.38
CA VAL A 124 0.45 2.91 -8.29
C VAL A 124 -1.03 2.64 -8.43
N ALA A 125 -1.81 2.82 -7.36
CA ALA A 125 -3.25 2.63 -7.38
C ALA A 125 -3.96 3.50 -6.35
N ALA A 126 -5.21 3.81 -6.63
CA ALA A 126 -6.12 4.55 -5.77
C ALA A 126 -7.36 3.71 -5.50
N VAL A 127 -7.79 3.64 -4.24
CA VAL A 127 -9.04 3.02 -3.81
C VAL A 127 -9.93 4.13 -3.25
N PRO A 128 -11.01 4.54 -3.96
CA PRO A 128 -11.95 5.50 -3.45
C PRO A 128 -12.89 4.86 -2.42
N LEU A 129 -13.16 5.56 -1.33
CA LEU A 129 -14.07 5.13 -0.27
C LEU A 129 -14.96 6.31 0.18
N ARG A 130 -16.13 5.98 0.72
CA ARG A 130 -17.01 6.94 1.40
C ARG A 130 -16.96 6.73 2.91
N LEU A 131 -16.50 7.72 3.66
CA LEU A 131 -16.72 7.79 5.10
C LEU A 131 -18.21 7.97 5.37
N ALA A 132 -18.79 7.07 6.15
CA ALA A 132 -20.24 6.99 6.40
C ALA A 132 -20.56 6.97 7.90
N GLY A 133 -21.61 7.69 8.27
CA GLY A 133 -22.05 7.90 9.65
C GLY A 133 -22.11 9.38 10.01
N ASP A 134 -22.39 9.66 11.28
CA ASP A 134 -22.45 11.03 11.79
C ASP A 134 -21.06 11.55 12.15
N GLU A 135 -20.86 12.87 12.09
CA GLU A 135 -19.63 13.49 12.60
C GLU A 135 -19.40 13.05 14.04
N ARG A 136 -18.17 12.63 14.35
CA ARG A 136 -17.79 12.29 15.71
C ARG A 136 -16.51 12.98 16.14
N GLU A 137 -16.45 13.34 17.41
CA GLU A 137 -15.25 13.84 18.06
C GLU A 137 -14.33 12.67 18.44
N VAL A 138 -13.03 12.81 18.18
CA VAL A 138 -12.03 11.80 18.55
C VAL A 138 -11.18 12.27 19.72
N GLY A 139 -11.05 11.40 20.72
CA GLY A 139 -10.23 11.62 21.90
C GLY A 139 -8.75 11.28 21.72
N HIS A 140 -8.05 11.12 22.84
CA HIS A 140 -6.62 10.80 22.90
C HIS A 140 -6.30 9.33 22.60
N GLU A 141 -7.29 8.43 22.70
CA GLU A 141 -7.15 6.99 22.42
C GLU A 141 -7.19 6.64 20.92
N ARG A 142 -7.20 7.66 20.05
CA ARG A 142 -7.33 7.48 18.61
C ARG A 142 -6.17 6.66 18.02
N ARG A 143 -6.50 5.81 17.06
CA ARG A 143 -5.54 5.00 16.31
C ARG A 143 -4.96 5.79 15.13
N PHE A 144 -3.64 5.90 15.08
CA PHE A 144 -2.95 6.78 14.12
C PHE A 144 -2.43 6.06 12.87
N GLN A 145 -2.44 4.73 12.87
CA GLN A 145 -1.78 3.94 11.84
C GLN A 145 -2.64 2.75 11.44
N ALA A 146 -2.60 2.44 10.15
CA ALA A 146 -3.14 1.21 9.61
C ALA A 146 -2.28 0.01 10.05
N VAL A 147 -2.95 -1.11 10.33
CA VAL A 147 -2.27 -2.38 10.58
C VAL A 147 -2.11 -3.12 9.26
N ALA A 148 -0.89 -3.53 8.93
CA ALA A 148 -0.59 -4.27 7.71
C ALA A 148 -0.48 -5.77 7.97
N ARG A 149 -1.05 -6.58 7.08
CA ARG A 149 -0.87 -8.02 7.01
C ARG A 149 -0.32 -8.39 5.63
N VAL A 150 0.62 -9.33 5.59
CA VAL A 150 1.24 -9.81 4.35
C VAL A 150 0.98 -11.31 4.23
N ASP A 151 0.22 -11.70 3.22
CA ASP A 151 -0.08 -13.11 2.90
C ASP A 151 0.68 -13.49 1.63
N ARG A 152 1.63 -14.42 1.74
CA ARG A 152 2.45 -14.86 0.61
C ARG A 152 1.79 -16.03 -0.12
N GLY A 153 1.83 -16.01 -1.45
CA GLY A 153 1.46 -17.18 -2.25
C GLY A 153 2.50 -18.29 -2.08
N THR A 154 2.10 -19.57 -2.20
CA THR A 154 3.03 -20.69 -2.18
C THR A 154 4.03 -20.54 -3.35
N PRO A 155 5.35 -20.62 -3.12
CA PRO A 155 6.33 -20.58 -4.20
C PRO A 155 6.08 -21.73 -5.18
N VAL A 156 5.94 -21.44 -6.48
CA VAL A 156 5.98 -22.48 -7.51
C VAL A 156 7.44 -22.89 -7.68
N PRO A 157 7.84 -24.14 -7.38
CA PRO A 157 9.23 -24.54 -7.51
C PRO A 157 9.66 -24.43 -8.98
N ARG A 158 10.80 -23.76 -9.22
CA ARG A 158 11.42 -23.69 -10.55
C ARG A 158 11.72 -25.11 -11.02
N GLN A 159 11.07 -25.53 -12.10
CA GLN A 159 11.42 -26.79 -12.75
C GLN A 159 12.85 -26.68 -13.27
N SER A 160 13.75 -27.50 -12.73
CA SER A 160 15.10 -27.65 -13.25
C SER A 160 15.02 -28.31 -14.62
N VAL A 161 15.35 -27.55 -15.67
CA VAL A 161 15.65 -28.11 -16.98
C VAL A 161 16.88 -29.00 -16.78
N ARG A 162 16.68 -30.32 -16.77
CA ARG A 162 17.79 -31.27 -16.87
C ARG A 162 18.31 -31.17 -18.30
N GLU A 163 19.44 -30.49 -18.49
CA GLU A 163 20.25 -30.64 -19.69
C GLU A 163 20.70 -32.10 -19.77
N GLY A 164 20.13 -32.83 -20.72
CA GLY A 164 20.53 -34.18 -21.05
C GLY A 164 21.89 -34.17 -21.75
N GLN A 165 22.98 -34.27 -20.99
CA GLN A 165 24.27 -34.72 -21.52
C GLN A 165 24.24 -36.25 -21.64
N GLY A 166 23.87 -36.74 -22.82
CA GLY A 166 24.17 -38.10 -23.25
C GLY A 166 25.62 -38.15 -23.71
N ALA A 167 26.52 -38.55 -22.81
CA ALA A 167 27.88 -38.94 -23.15
C ALA A 167 27.83 -40.24 -23.97
N GLY A 168 28.32 -40.18 -25.21
CA GLY A 168 28.63 -41.36 -26.00
C GLY A 168 29.91 -42.00 -25.45
N GLU A 169 29.76 -43.16 -24.83
CA GLU A 169 30.85 -44.00 -24.35
C GLU A 169 31.27 -44.98 -25.47
N THR A 170 32.57 -44.97 -25.76
CA THR A 170 33.31 -45.88 -26.64
C THR A 170 33.49 -47.26 -25.98
N THR A 171 33.53 -48.33 -26.80
CA THR A 171 34.19 -49.66 -26.66
C THR A 171 33.21 -50.76 -27.12
N ALA A 172 33.49 -51.70 -28.02
CA ALA A 172 34.71 -52.25 -28.62
C ALA A 172 34.47 -52.61 -30.10
#